data_AF-A0A5A7VB44-F1
#
_entry.id   AF-A0A5A7VB44-F1
#
_cell.length_a   1.000
_cell.length_b   1.000
_cell.length_c   1.000
_cell.angle_alpha   90.00
_cell.angle_beta   90.00
_cell.angle_gamma   90.00
#
_symmetry.space_group_name_H-M   'P 1'
#
loop_
_entity.id
_entity.type
_entity.pdbx_description
1 polymer ?
#
loop_
_entity_poly.entity_id
_entity_poly.type
_entity_poly.pdbx_seq_one_letter_code
_entity_poly.pdbx_strand_id
1 'polypeptide(L)'
;MAQKLQALRAFFPSDWTDAKEQASVGNARALSAIFNGVDLNVFKLLNSCSSAKEAWKILEVAYESTTKVKISRLQLVTSKFEALKMSEDESVLDYKREF
;
A
#
# COMPACT_ATOMS: atom_id res chain seq x y z
N MET A 1 -4.40 36.29 -34.96
CA MET A 1 -4.58 35.59 -33.67
C MET A 1 -4.04 34.16 -33.69
N ALA A 2 -4.28 33.36 -34.75
CA ALA A 2 -3.78 31.98 -34.86
C ALA A 2 -2.25 31.82 -34.80
N GLN A 3 -1.49 32.78 -35.35
CA GLN A 3 -0.02 32.73 -35.36
C GLN A 3 0.61 32.93 -33.96
N LYS A 4 -0.07 33.65 -33.06
CA LYS A 4 0.38 33.87 -31.67
C LYS A 4 0.17 32.62 -30.79
N LEU A 5 -0.83 31.81 -31.12
CA LEU A 5 -1.11 30.51 -30.48
C LEU A 5 -0.14 29.40 -30.95
N GLN A 6 0.31 29.45 -32.21
CA GLN A 6 1.34 28.52 -32.72
C GLN A 6 2.72 28.79 -32.11
N ALA A 7 3.09 30.04 -31.88
CA ALA A 7 4.36 30.40 -31.24
C ALA A 7 4.44 29.98 -29.76
N LEU A 8 3.31 30.01 -29.03
CA LEU A 8 3.23 29.54 -27.63
C LEU A 8 3.44 28.03 -27.51
N ARG A 9 3.01 27.27 -28.54
CA ARG A 9 3.10 25.81 -28.60
C ARG A 9 4.51 25.31 -28.92
N ALA A 10 5.37 26.16 -29.48
CA ALA A 10 6.79 25.87 -29.73
C ALA A 10 7.70 26.20 -28.53
N PHE A 11 7.18 26.92 -27.53
CA PHE A 11 7.92 27.30 -26.31
C PHE A 11 7.83 26.26 -25.19
N PHE A 12 6.82 25.39 -25.23
CA PHE A 12 6.72 24.23 -24.33
C PHE A 12 7.08 22.97 -25.11
N PRO A 13 8.05 22.15 -24.65
CA PRO A 13 8.38 20.90 -25.31
C PRO A 13 7.11 20.04 -25.46
N SER A 14 6.77 19.66 -26.70
CA SER A 14 5.56 18.90 -27.02
C SER A 14 5.45 17.61 -26.20
N ASP A 15 6.59 17.01 -25.84
CA ASP A 15 6.68 15.79 -25.04
C ASP A 15 6.15 15.95 -23.60
N TRP A 16 6.11 17.17 -23.07
CA TRP A 16 5.69 17.41 -21.69
C TRP A 16 4.17 17.43 -21.51
N THR A 17 3.43 17.68 -22.58
CA THR A 17 1.95 17.79 -22.51
C THR A 17 1.31 16.43 -22.73
N ASP A 18 1.77 15.66 -23.72
CA ASP A 18 1.24 14.32 -24.02
C ASP A 18 1.62 13.31 -22.93
N ALA A 19 2.84 13.38 -22.38
CA ALA A 19 3.25 12.49 -21.27
C ALA A 19 2.46 12.78 -19.98
N LYS A 20 2.14 14.05 -19.70
CA LYS A 20 1.31 14.44 -18.55
C LYS A 20 -0.16 14.09 -18.74
N GLU A 21 -0.68 14.28 -19.94
CA GLU A 21 -2.06 13.92 -20.30
C GLU A 21 -2.23 12.39 -20.28
N GLN A 22 -1.28 11.64 -20.85
CA GLN A 22 -1.28 10.18 -20.80
C GLN A 22 -1.06 9.64 -19.38
N ALA A 23 -0.22 10.29 -18.56
CA ALA A 23 -0.09 9.96 -17.15
C ALA A 23 -1.38 10.27 -16.36
N SER A 24 -2.11 11.32 -16.72
CA SER A 24 -3.40 11.68 -16.11
C SER A 24 -4.50 10.68 -16.49
N VAL A 25 -4.61 10.31 -17.77
CA VAL A 25 -5.53 9.27 -18.25
C VAL A 25 -5.20 7.91 -17.62
N GLY A 26 -3.91 7.56 -17.55
CA GLY A 26 -3.45 6.35 -16.88
C GLY A 26 -3.81 6.32 -15.39
N ASN A 27 -3.64 7.45 -14.69
CA ASN A 27 -4.01 7.58 -13.29
C ASN A 27 -5.52 7.43 -13.07
N ALA A 28 -6.35 8.05 -13.91
CA ALA A 28 -7.81 7.93 -13.82
C ALA A 28 -8.28 6.49 -14.08
N ARG A 29 -7.69 5.81 -15.07
CA ARG A 29 -8.00 4.42 -15.39
C ARG A 29 -7.59 3.48 -14.24
N ALA A 30 -6.42 3.70 -13.64
CA ALA A 30 -5.95 2.93 -12.49
C ALA A 30 -6.81 3.16 -11.23
N LEU A 31 -7.22 4.40 -10.94
CA LEU A 31 -8.16 4.71 -9.86
C LEU A 31 -9.49 4.00 -10.05
N SER A 32 -10.04 4.02 -11.27
CA SER A 32 -11.27 3.30 -11.58
C SER A 32 -11.13 1.80 -11.35
N ALA A 33 -10.04 1.18 -11.77
CA ALA A 33 -9.78 -0.24 -11.52
C ALA A 33 -9.68 -0.56 -10.01
N ILE A 34 -8.99 0.29 -9.25
CA ILE A 34 -8.87 0.16 -7.79
C ILE A 34 -10.26 0.27 -7.15
N PHE A 35 -11.04 1.29 -7.48
CA PHE A 35 -12.37 1.52 -6.91
C PHE A 35 -13.38 0.41 -7.21
N ASN A 36 -13.32 -0.19 -8.40
CA ASN A 36 -14.18 -1.32 -8.74
C ASN A 36 -13.75 -2.64 -8.05
N GLY A 37 -12.50 -2.75 -7.62
CA GLY A 37 -11.94 -3.98 -7.03
C GLY A 37 -12.00 -4.04 -5.51
N VAL A 38 -12.37 -2.95 -4.82
CA VAL A 38 -12.37 -2.86 -3.36
C VAL A 38 -13.80 -2.92 -2.80
N ASP A 39 -13.93 -3.42 -1.57
CA ASP A 39 -15.22 -3.39 -0.86
C ASP A 39 -15.60 -1.96 -0.43
N LEU A 40 -16.87 -1.76 -0.06
CA LEU A 40 -17.41 -0.43 0.26
C LEU A 40 -16.70 0.26 1.44
N ASN A 41 -16.16 -0.50 2.39
CA ASN A 41 -15.48 0.07 3.54
C ASN A 41 -14.11 0.64 3.15
N VAL A 42 -13.38 -0.10 2.32
CA VAL A 42 -12.10 0.34 1.77
C VAL A 42 -12.29 1.44 0.71
N PHE A 43 -13.34 1.38 -0.09
CA PHE A 43 -13.70 2.45 -1.02
C PHE A 43 -13.85 3.81 -0.30
N LYS A 44 -14.54 3.85 0.84
CA LYS A 44 -14.69 5.09 1.64
C LYS A 44 -13.35 5.65 2.11
N LEU A 45 -12.40 4.78 2.42
CA LEU A 45 -11.04 5.16 2.83
C LEU A 45 -10.24 5.75 1.66
N LEU A 46 -10.47 5.26 0.44
CA LEU A 46 -9.76 5.66 -0.77
C LEU A 46 -10.41 6.83 -1.52
N ASN A 47 -11.67 7.16 -1.24
CA ASN A 47 -12.41 8.20 -1.96
C ASN A 47 -11.81 9.62 -1.81
N SER A 48 -10.92 9.84 -0.82
CA SER A 48 -10.17 11.08 -0.66
C SER A 48 -8.85 11.12 -1.45
N CYS A 49 -8.47 10.04 -2.13
CA CYS A 49 -7.20 9.97 -2.87
C CYS A 49 -7.29 10.69 -4.21
N SER A 50 -6.25 11.47 -4.52
CA SER A 50 -6.15 12.22 -5.77
C SER A 50 -5.41 11.45 -6.88
N SER A 51 -4.65 10.41 -6.49
CA SER A 51 -3.90 9.56 -7.41
C SER A 51 -4.03 8.07 -7.11
N ALA A 52 -3.91 7.24 -8.14
CA ALA A 52 -3.87 5.80 -8.03
C ALA A 52 -2.72 5.32 -7.14
N LYS A 53 -1.60 6.06 -7.15
CA LYS A 53 -0.44 5.79 -6.30
C LYS A 53 -0.75 5.96 -4.81
N GLU A 54 -1.46 7.02 -4.45
CA GLU A 54 -1.93 7.24 -3.07
C GLU A 54 -2.91 6.15 -2.65
N ALA A 55 -3.88 5.85 -3.51
CA ALA A 55 -4.85 4.80 -3.25
C ALA A 55 -4.19 3.43 -3.05
N TRP A 56 -3.22 3.09 -3.92
CA TRP A 56 -2.44 1.85 -3.81
C TRP A 56 -1.64 1.76 -2.51
N LYS A 57 -1.02 2.86 -2.07
CA LYS A 57 -0.26 2.88 -0.81
C LYS A 57 -1.14 2.69 0.43
N ILE A 58 -2.37 3.19 0.39
CA ILE A 58 -3.35 2.96 1.46
C ILE A 58 -3.79 1.49 1.47
N LEU A 59 -4.02 0.90 0.30
CA LEU A 59 -4.32 -0.54 0.19
C LEU A 59 -3.21 -1.41 0.75
N GLU A 60 -1.96 -1.10 0.41
CA GLU A 60 -0.78 -1.78 0.94
C GLU A 60 -0.74 -1.74 2.48
N VAL A 61 -1.00 -0.57 3.07
CA VAL A 61 -1.08 -0.42 4.53
C VAL A 61 -2.26 -1.18 5.14
N ALA A 62 -3.43 -1.13 4.50
CA ALA A 62 -4.67 -1.71 5.00
C ALA A 62 -4.64 -3.25 4.99
N TYR A 63 -4.11 -3.85 3.92
CA TYR A 63 -4.13 -5.30 3.73
C TYR A 63 -2.81 -5.97 4.10
N GLU A 64 -1.68 -5.32 3.81
CA GLU A 64 -0.39 -5.96 4.03
C GLU A 64 0.11 -5.82 5.46
N SER A 65 -0.59 -5.05 6.30
CA SER A 65 -0.19 -4.62 7.65
C SER A 65 1.14 -3.85 7.64
N THR A 66 1.19 -2.75 8.39
CA THR A 66 2.41 -1.93 8.43
C THR A 66 3.61 -2.75 8.92
N THR A 67 4.81 -2.43 8.43
CA THR A 67 6.06 -3.05 8.90
C THR A 67 6.16 -3.02 10.43
N LYS A 68 5.63 -1.98 11.07
CA LYS A 68 5.53 -1.86 12.52
C LYS A 68 4.66 -2.96 13.15
N VAL A 69 3.48 -3.24 12.61
CA VAL A 69 2.61 -4.33 13.08
C VAL A 69 3.27 -5.70 12.87
N LYS A 70 3.94 -5.91 11.72
CA LYS A 70 4.71 -7.13 11.45
C LYS A 70 5.82 -7.34 12.50
N ILE A 71 6.59 -6.28 12.79
CA ILE A 71 7.64 -6.30 13.82
C ILE A 71 7.05 -6.55 15.20
N SER A 72 5.97 -5.87 15.60
CA SER A 72 5.35 -6.07 16.92
C SER A 72 4.81 -7.49 17.10
N ARG A 73 4.23 -8.10 16.06
CA ARG A 73 3.81 -9.52 16.10
C ARG A 73 4.99 -10.45 16.26
N LEU A 74 6.09 -10.19 15.53
CA LEU A 74 7.32 -10.98 15.64
C LEU A 74 7.92 -10.87 17.03
N GLN A 75 8.08 -9.64 17.55
CA GLN A 75 8.56 -9.38 18.90
C GLN A 75 7.70 -10.09 19.96
N LEU A 76 6.37 -10.05 19.82
CA LEU A 76 5.47 -10.76 20.73
C LEU A 76 5.73 -12.27 20.73
N VAL A 77 5.90 -12.88 19.56
CA VAL A 77 6.20 -14.32 19.45
C VAL A 77 7.58 -14.63 20.02
N THR A 78 8.59 -13.80 19.71
CA THR A 78 9.95 -13.94 20.27
C THR A 78 9.95 -13.84 21.79
N SER A 79 9.28 -12.84 22.37
CA SER A 79 9.18 -12.70 23.82
C SER A 79 8.42 -13.85 24.47
N LYS A 80 7.35 -14.35 23.85
CA LYS A 80 6.68 -15.57 24.31
C LYS A 80 7.63 -16.75 24.29
N PHE A 81 8.43 -16.89 23.24
CA PHE A 81 9.39 -17.97 23.10
C PHE A 81 10.52 -17.89 24.13
N GLU A 82 11.09 -16.71 24.37
CA GLU A 82 12.12 -16.48 25.38
C GLU A 82 11.62 -16.72 26.81
N ALA A 83 10.33 -16.46 27.05
CA ALA A 83 9.68 -16.72 28.34
C ALA A 83 9.38 -18.20 28.58
N LEU A 84 9.52 -19.06 27.56
CA LEU A 84 9.33 -20.49 27.73
C LEU A 84 10.43 -21.06 28.60
N LYS A 85 10.00 -21.77 29.63
CA LYS A 85 10.87 -22.53 30.52
C LYS A 85 10.15 -23.80 30.91
N MET A 86 10.90 -24.88 31.00
CA MET A 86 10.41 -26.10 31.62
C MET A 86 10.23 -25.90 33.12
N SER A 87 9.19 -26.50 33.70
CA SER A 87 9.08 -26.58 35.16
C SER A 87 10.09 -27.59 35.73
N GLU A 88 10.42 -27.46 37.02
CA GLU A 88 11.38 -28.36 37.69
C GLU A 88 10.90 -29.82 37.75
N ASP A 89 9.58 -30.01 37.74
CA ASP A 89 8.88 -31.29 37.80
C ASP A 89 8.44 -31.81 36.42
N GLU A 90 8.68 -31.05 35.35
CA GLU A 90 8.27 -31.38 34.00
C GLU A 90 9.33 -32.19 33.25
N SER A 91 8.94 -33.33 32.65
CA SER A 91 9.85 -34.11 31.82
C SER A 91 10.04 -33.49 30.44
N VAL A 92 11.20 -33.70 29.81
CA VAL A 92 11.48 -33.20 28.45
C VAL A 92 10.47 -33.72 27.41
N LEU A 93 9.88 -34.89 27.65
CA LEU A 93 8.86 -35.46 26.77
C LEU A 93 7.51 -34.76 26.93
N ASP A 94 7.18 -34.33 28.15
CA ASP A 94 5.94 -33.62 28.46
C ASP A 94 6.00 -32.18 27.92
N TYR A 95 7.11 -31.48 28.16
CA TYR A 95 7.35 -30.13 27.62
C TYR A 95 7.29 -30.09 26.10
N LYS A 96 7.84 -31.11 25.42
CA LYS A 96 7.78 -31.20 23.95
C LYS A 96 6.37 -31.38 23.39
N ARG A 97 5.39 -31.83 24.18
CA ARG A 97 3.98 -31.91 23.73
C ARG A 97 3.24 -30.59 23.79
N GLU A 98 3.77 -29.59 24.50
CA GLU A 98 3.17 -28.26 24.60
C GLU A 98 3.50 -27.36 23.39
N PHE A 99 4.34 -27.85 22.46
CA PHE A 99 4.72 -27.23 21.20
C PHE A 99 4.14 -27.98 19.99
#